data_AF-A0A1J8PI81-F1
#
_entry.id   AF-A0A1J8PI81-F1
#
_cell.length_a   1.000
_cell.length_b   1.000
_cell.length_c   1.000
_cell.angle_alpha   90.00
_cell.angle_beta   90.00
_cell.angle_gamma   90.00
#
_symmetry.space_group_name_H-M   'P 1'
#
loop_
_entity.id
_entity.type
_entity.pdbx_description
1 polymer ?
#
loop_
_entity_poly.entity_id
_entity_poly.type
_entity_poly.pdbx_seq_one_letter_code
_entity_poly.pdbx_strand_id
1 'polypeptide(L)'
;MLRRIVDAVCDNLNAPDPEVQLAAVELLDAAARFEEILVKFSTAVSRISSFLPSMPTVTQVTALRVLEVCASSSTHELVKAVADTLQSLIPLLSSPETIVQIATLEVLEAGARAKDPELYGAFKAILPVLTKKIKMH
;
A
#
# COMPACT_ATOMS: atom_id res chain seq x y z
N MET A 1 14.41 20.60 5.68
CA MET A 1 14.71 19.36 6.41
C MET A 1 13.74 18.25 6.03
N LEU A 2 12.42 18.44 6.20
CA LEU A 2 11.38 17.46 5.86
C LEU A 2 11.50 16.86 4.44
N ARG A 3 11.71 17.70 3.41
CA ARG A 3 11.87 17.22 2.03
C ARG A 3 12.99 16.18 1.87
N ARG A 4 14.16 16.41 2.50
CA ARG A 4 15.28 15.45 2.47
C ARG A 4 14.94 14.13 3.13
N ILE A 5 14.08 14.15 4.16
CA ILE A 5 13.63 12.93 4.85
C ILE A 5 12.69 12.15 3.93
N VAL A 6 11.73 12.83 3.30
CA VAL A 6 10.80 12.20 2.34
C VAL A 6 11.56 11.60 1.16
N ASP A 7 12.52 12.35 0.59
CA ASP A 7 13.37 11.88 -0.52
C ASP A 7 14.16 10.63 -0.09
N ALA A 8 14.79 10.65 1.10
CA ALA A 8 15.53 9.50 1.63
C ALA A 8 14.64 8.26 1.85
N VAL A 9 13.43 8.44 2.37
CA VAL A 9 12.48 7.33 2.52
C VAL A 9 12.11 6.77 1.15
N CYS A 10 11.86 7.63 0.15
CA CYS A 10 11.53 7.20 -1.20
C CYS A 10 12.67 6.39 -1.85
N ASP A 11 13.92 6.82 -1.66
CA ASP A 11 15.09 6.13 -2.19
C ASP A 11 15.29 4.77 -1.49
N ASN A 12 15.05 4.72 -0.17
CA ASN A 12 15.23 3.52 0.63
C ASN A 12 14.13 2.47 0.45
N LEU A 13 12.94 2.83 -0.06
CA LEU A 13 11.89 1.84 -0.41
C LEU A 13 12.34 0.82 -1.46
N ASN A 14 13.38 1.13 -2.22
CA ASN A 14 14.02 0.23 -3.19
C ASN A 14 15.50 -0.04 -2.85
N ALA A 15 15.87 0.10 -1.58
CA ALA A 15 17.22 -0.21 -1.15
C ALA A 15 17.54 -1.68 -1.45
N PRO A 16 18.76 -1.99 -1.92
CA PRO A 16 19.18 -3.38 -2.14
C PRO A 16 19.36 -4.14 -0.81
N ASP A 17 19.56 -3.40 0.29
CA ASP A 17 19.62 -3.95 1.64
C ASP A 17 18.19 -4.12 2.20
N PRO A 18 17.75 -5.36 2.48
CA PRO A 18 16.43 -5.64 3.02
C PRO A 18 16.14 -4.96 4.37
N GLU A 19 17.17 -4.77 5.22
CA GLU A 19 17.00 -4.12 6.53
C GLU A 19 16.74 -2.62 6.35
N VAL A 20 17.44 -1.98 5.42
CA VAL A 20 17.21 -0.56 5.07
C VAL A 20 15.83 -0.37 4.44
N GLN A 21 15.43 -1.28 3.56
CA GLN A 21 14.10 -1.27 2.95
C GLN A 21 13.01 -1.45 4.03
N LEU A 22 13.17 -2.39 4.95
CA LEU A 22 12.25 -2.60 6.06
C LEU A 22 12.16 -1.36 6.95
N ALA A 23 13.29 -0.78 7.34
CA ALA A 23 13.32 0.42 8.18
C ALA A 23 12.58 1.62 7.54
N ALA A 24 12.68 1.76 6.21
CA ALA A 24 11.93 2.78 5.49
C ALA A 24 10.41 2.55 5.57
N VAL A 25 9.96 1.31 5.44
CA VAL A 25 8.55 0.94 5.55
C VAL A 25 8.05 1.04 7.00
N GLU A 26 8.85 0.62 7.98
CA GLU A 26 8.53 0.76 9.41
C GLU A 26 8.38 2.22 9.84
N LEU A 27 9.18 3.12 9.24
CA LEU A 27 9.01 4.56 9.45
C LEU A 27 7.65 5.04 8.92
N LEU A 28 7.22 4.53 7.76
CA LEU A 28 5.88 4.84 7.22
C LEU A 28 4.78 4.24 8.09
N ASP A 29 4.95 3.03 8.62
CA ASP A 29 4.01 2.40 9.56
C ASP A 29 3.89 3.19 10.88
N ALA A 30 5.02 3.65 11.41
CA ALA A 30 5.03 4.54 12.57
C ALA A 30 4.35 5.88 12.26
N ALA A 31 4.58 6.44 11.07
CA ALA A 31 3.90 7.65 10.60
C ALA A 31 2.40 7.43 10.39
N ALA A 32 1.96 6.23 10.02
CA ALA A 32 0.55 5.90 9.78
C ALA A 32 -0.32 6.07 11.03
N ARG A 33 0.27 6.06 12.23
CA ARG A 33 -0.41 6.39 13.49
C ARG A 33 -0.84 7.86 13.58
N PHE A 34 -0.32 8.72 12.72
CA PHE A 34 -0.57 10.15 12.68
C PHE A 34 -0.78 10.61 11.22
N GLU A 35 -2.03 10.72 10.79
CA GLU A 35 -2.40 11.05 9.41
C GLU A 35 -1.70 12.34 8.89
N GLU A 36 -1.60 13.37 9.72
CA GLU A 36 -0.89 14.64 9.41
C GLU A 36 0.62 14.47 9.14
N ILE A 37 1.22 13.40 9.66
CA ILE A 37 2.61 13.04 9.40
C ILE A 37 2.66 12.20 8.12
N LEU A 38 1.80 11.18 8.02
CA LEU A 38 1.78 10.26 6.88
C LEU A 38 1.52 10.97 5.55
N VAL A 39 0.65 11.99 5.51
CA VAL A 39 0.39 12.78 4.30
C VAL A 39 1.66 13.44 3.73
N LYS A 40 2.63 13.79 4.58
CA LYS A 40 3.94 14.33 4.14
C LYS A 40 4.76 13.31 3.37
N PHE A 41 4.45 12.02 3.54
CA PHE A 41 5.05 10.89 2.86
C PHE A 41 4.15 10.32 1.75
N SER A 42 3.09 11.01 1.33
CA SER A 42 2.16 10.50 0.29
C SER A 42 2.88 10.03 -0.98
N THR A 43 3.93 10.74 -1.42
CA THR A 43 4.75 10.31 -2.56
C THR A 43 5.48 8.98 -2.31
N ALA A 44 5.98 8.74 -1.09
CA ALA A 44 6.59 7.48 -0.72
C ALA A 44 5.53 6.36 -0.68
N VAL A 45 4.35 6.64 -0.10
CA VAL A 45 3.22 5.70 -0.07
C VAL A 45 2.81 5.29 -1.47
N SER A 46 2.65 6.22 -2.42
CA SER A 46 2.32 5.89 -3.82
C SER A 46 3.35 4.98 -4.48
N ARG A 47 4.62 5.06 -4.07
CA ARG A 47 5.72 4.23 -4.62
C ARG A 47 5.77 2.83 -4.03
N ILE A 48 5.15 2.58 -2.89
CA ILE A 48 5.12 1.26 -2.24
C ILE A 48 4.72 0.17 -3.25
N SER A 49 3.67 0.42 -4.04
CA SER A 49 3.15 -0.53 -5.03
C SER A 49 4.17 -1.01 -6.06
N SER A 50 5.16 -0.18 -6.39
CA SER A 50 6.18 -0.49 -7.39
C SER A 50 7.20 -1.50 -6.88
N PHE A 51 7.42 -1.53 -5.57
CA PHE A 51 8.45 -2.35 -4.93
C PHE A 51 7.85 -3.52 -4.14
N LEU A 52 6.55 -3.46 -3.85
CA LEU A 52 5.87 -4.45 -3.01
C LEU A 52 6.09 -5.89 -3.49
N PRO A 53 6.01 -6.25 -4.78
CA PRO A 53 6.24 -7.64 -5.22
C PRO A 53 7.66 -8.17 -4.96
N SER A 54 8.66 -7.28 -4.89
CA SER A 54 10.07 -7.63 -4.65
C SER A 54 10.49 -7.59 -3.18
N MET A 55 9.66 -7.02 -2.31
CA MET A 55 9.93 -6.91 -0.88
C MET A 55 9.92 -8.30 -0.21
N PRO A 56 10.75 -8.54 0.82
CA PRO A 56 10.59 -9.69 1.70
C PRO A 56 9.20 -9.73 2.33
N THR A 57 8.71 -10.92 2.68
CA THR A 57 7.35 -11.14 3.22
C THR A 57 7.00 -10.20 4.39
N VAL A 58 7.92 -10.05 5.35
CA VAL A 58 7.71 -9.16 6.51
C VAL A 58 7.53 -7.71 6.06
N THR A 59 8.40 -7.24 5.17
CA THR A 59 8.34 -5.88 4.61
C THR A 59 7.07 -5.66 3.78
N GLN A 60 6.64 -6.65 3.00
CA GLN A 60 5.36 -6.60 2.27
C GLN A 60 4.19 -6.40 3.21
N VAL A 61 4.11 -7.19 4.28
CA VAL A 61 3.01 -7.11 5.26
C VAL A 61 2.98 -5.74 5.93
N THR A 62 4.13 -5.21 6.36
CA THR A 62 4.20 -3.87 6.94
C THR A 62 3.78 -2.79 5.94
N ALA A 63 4.20 -2.91 4.68
CA ALA A 63 3.83 -1.97 3.63
C ALA A 63 2.33 -2.02 3.30
N LEU A 64 1.72 -3.21 3.32
CA LEU A 64 0.28 -3.39 3.14
C LEU A 64 -0.51 -2.76 4.30
N ARG A 65 -0.04 -2.86 5.55
CA ARG A 65 -0.67 -2.15 6.69
C ARG A 65 -0.66 -0.63 6.51
N VAL A 66 0.43 -0.07 6.00
CA VAL A 66 0.48 1.37 5.66
C VAL A 66 -0.59 1.71 4.62
N LEU A 67 -0.74 0.91 3.58
CA LEU A 67 -1.76 1.10 2.54
C LEU A 67 -3.19 0.93 3.10
N GLU A 68 -3.42 0.02 4.04
CA GLU A 68 -4.71 -0.17 4.70
C GLU A 68 -5.14 1.08 5.47
N VAL A 69 -4.21 1.65 6.24
CA VAL A 69 -4.45 2.92 6.96
C VAL A 69 -4.72 4.05 5.97
N CYS A 70 -3.95 4.14 4.88
CA CYS A 70 -4.17 5.14 3.83
C CYS A 70 -5.53 4.96 3.13
N ALA A 71 -6.01 3.72 2.98
CA ALA A 71 -7.29 3.43 2.35
C ALA A 71 -8.47 3.89 3.21
N SER A 72 -8.29 3.86 4.54
CA SER A 72 -9.27 4.33 5.52
C SER A 72 -9.15 5.82 5.86
N SER A 73 -8.18 6.52 5.27
CA SER A 73 -7.88 7.93 5.56
C SER A 73 -8.99 8.86 5.05
N SER A 74 -9.12 10.01 5.71
CA SER A 74 -9.97 11.12 5.24
C SER A 74 -9.24 12.07 4.28
N THR A 75 -7.93 11.89 4.14
CA THR A 75 -7.04 12.73 3.33
C THR A 75 -6.96 12.21 1.90
N HIS A 76 -7.39 13.04 0.96
CA HIS A 76 -7.48 12.68 -0.45
C HIS A 76 -6.15 12.20 -1.05
N GLU A 77 -5.01 12.79 -0.68
CA GLU A 77 -3.69 12.39 -1.19
C GLU A 77 -3.32 10.95 -0.81
N LEU A 78 -3.68 10.52 0.40
CA LEU A 78 -3.41 9.16 0.89
C LEU A 78 -4.35 8.15 0.21
N VAL A 79 -5.62 8.51 0.09
CA VAL A 79 -6.62 7.70 -0.58
C VAL A 79 -6.29 7.51 -2.07
N LYS A 80 -5.89 8.60 -2.75
CA LYS A 80 -5.42 8.56 -4.13
C LYS A 80 -4.19 7.66 -4.29
N ALA A 81 -3.23 7.75 -3.37
CA ALA A 81 -2.06 6.88 -3.39
C ALA A 81 -2.48 5.39 -3.36
N VAL A 82 -3.47 5.03 -2.54
CA VAL A 82 -4.01 3.66 -2.52
C VAL A 82 -4.72 3.31 -3.83
N ALA A 83 -5.54 4.21 -4.37
CA ALA A 83 -6.23 3.97 -5.65
C ALA A 83 -5.24 3.62 -6.77
N ASP A 84 -4.11 4.34 -6.84
CA ASP A 84 -3.01 4.07 -7.78
C ASP A 84 -2.34 2.70 -7.54
N THR A 85 -2.41 2.15 -6.31
CA THR A 85 -1.82 0.86 -5.96
C THR A 85 -2.72 -0.35 -6.26
N LEU A 86 -4.03 -0.17 -6.37
CA LEU A 86 -5.01 -1.27 -6.34
C LEU A 86 -4.76 -2.34 -7.41
N GLN A 87 -4.33 -1.94 -8.61
CA GLN A 87 -4.04 -2.90 -9.68
C GLN A 87 -2.80 -3.77 -9.37
N SER A 88 -1.79 -3.20 -8.69
CA SER A 88 -0.57 -3.89 -8.27
C SER A 88 -0.82 -4.85 -7.10
N LEU A 89 -1.95 -4.75 -6.41
CA LEU A 89 -2.33 -5.66 -5.33
C LEU A 89 -2.92 -6.99 -5.85
N ILE A 90 -3.46 -7.01 -7.07
CA ILE A 90 -4.13 -8.20 -7.64
C ILE A 90 -3.24 -9.46 -7.65
N PRO A 91 -1.94 -9.40 -8.03
CA PRO A 91 -1.07 -10.57 -7.98
C PRO A 91 -0.90 -11.15 -6.57
N LEU A 92 -0.89 -10.31 -5.54
CA LEU A 92 -0.63 -10.70 -4.15
C LEU A 92 -1.78 -11.50 -3.52
N LEU A 93 -3.00 -11.37 -4.06
CA LEU A 93 -4.12 -12.25 -3.72
C LEU A 93 -3.84 -13.73 -4.04
N SER A 94 -2.81 -14.02 -4.83
CA SER A 94 -2.33 -15.37 -5.11
C SER A 94 -0.90 -15.59 -4.61
N SER A 95 -0.43 -14.77 -3.66
CA SER A 95 0.87 -14.97 -2.98
C SER A 95 0.92 -16.38 -2.36
N PRO A 96 2.07 -17.08 -2.36
CA PRO A 96 2.19 -18.33 -1.59
C PRO A 96 2.05 -18.11 -0.08
N GLU A 97 2.29 -16.89 0.39
CA GLU A 97 2.24 -16.53 1.80
C GLU A 97 0.83 -16.06 2.19
N THR A 98 0.13 -16.86 3.00
CA THR A 98 -1.23 -16.56 3.47
C THR A 98 -1.31 -15.20 4.18
N ILE A 99 -0.28 -14.82 4.93
CA ILE A 99 -0.26 -13.53 5.63
C ILE A 99 -0.25 -12.34 4.66
N VAL A 100 0.39 -12.47 3.49
CA VAL A 100 0.39 -11.44 2.45
C VAL A 100 -0.96 -11.39 1.75
N GLN A 101 -1.59 -12.55 1.50
CA GLN A 101 -2.94 -12.60 0.93
C GLN A 101 -3.95 -11.89 1.85
N ILE A 102 -3.93 -12.19 3.15
CA ILE A 102 -4.81 -11.57 4.14
C ILE A 102 -4.59 -10.06 4.21
N ALA A 103 -3.34 -9.62 4.37
CA ALA A 103 -3.04 -8.18 4.41
C ALA A 103 -3.46 -7.47 3.12
N THR A 104 -3.35 -8.12 1.96
CA THR A 104 -3.85 -7.57 0.70
C THR A 104 -5.38 -7.41 0.72
N LEU A 105 -6.10 -8.41 1.22
CA LEU A 105 -7.56 -8.35 1.35
C LEU A 105 -8.00 -7.24 2.33
N GLU A 106 -7.27 -7.04 3.44
CA GLU A 106 -7.54 -5.98 4.41
C GLU A 106 -7.45 -4.58 3.76
N VAL A 107 -6.45 -4.33 2.91
CA VAL A 107 -6.36 -3.08 2.12
C VAL A 107 -7.57 -2.91 1.19
N LEU A 108 -7.98 -3.99 0.51
CA LEU A 108 -9.14 -3.95 -0.39
C LEU A 108 -10.44 -3.71 0.37
N GLU A 109 -10.62 -4.32 1.54
CA GLU A 109 -11.79 -4.14 2.39
C GLU A 109 -11.86 -2.71 2.92
N ALA A 110 -10.74 -2.19 3.43
CA ALA A 110 -10.62 -0.80 3.88
C ALA A 110 -10.99 0.18 2.76
N GLY A 111 -10.40 0.00 1.58
CA GLY A 111 -10.69 0.85 0.43
C GLY A 111 -12.13 0.75 -0.07
N ALA A 112 -12.74 -0.43 -0.02
CA ALA A 112 -14.14 -0.61 -0.43
C ALA A 112 -15.14 0.04 0.55
N ARG A 113 -14.76 0.17 1.83
CA ARG A 113 -15.52 0.89 2.85
C ARG A 113 -15.33 2.40 2.75
N ALA A 114 -14.24 2.85 2.15
CA ALA A 114 -13.98 4.26 1.93
C ALA A 114 -15.05 4.86 1.02
N LYS A 115 -15.61 6.00 1.41
CA LYS A 115 -16.61 6.73 0.62
C LYS A 115 -15.93 7.72 -0.34
N ASP A 116 -14.80 7.32 -0.93
CA ASP A 116 -14.00 8.17 -1.81
C ASP A 116 -14.26 7.81 -3.30
N PRO A 117 -14.54 8.80 -4.16
CA PRO A 117 -14.81 8.57 -5.59
C PRO A 117 -13.64 7.96 -6.37
N GLU A 118 -12.39 8.27 -6.04
CA GLU A 118 -11.21 7.74 -6.73
C GLU A 118 -11.05 6.25 -6.42
N LEU A 119 -11.16 5.87 -5.14
CA LEU A 119 -11.17 4.46 -4.76
C LEU A 119 -12.33 3.73 -5.44
N TYR A 120 -13.54 4.29 -5.42
CA TYR A 120 -14.67 3.68 -6.11
C TYR A 120 -14.39 3.42 -7.60
N GLY A 121 -13.81 4.42 -8.29
CA GLY A 121 -13.39 4.30 -9.69
C GLY A 121 -12.37 3.19 -9.90
N ALA A 122 -11.34 3.14 -9.05
CA ALA A 122 -10.30 2.13 -9.12
C ALA A 122 -10.81 0.72 -8.78
N PHE A 123 -11.70 0.56 -7.78
CA PHE A 123 -12.39 -0.70 -7.49
C PHE A 123 -13.21 -1.20 -8.67
N LYS A 124 -13.95 -0.29 -9.33
CA LYS A 124 -14.73 -0.62 -10.52
C LYS A 124 -13.85 -1.15 -11.66
N ALA A 125 -12.62 -0.64 -11.79
CA ALA A 125 -11.66 -1.10 -12.79
C ALA A 125 -11.12 -2.51 -12.49
N ILE A 126 -10.89 -2.84 -11.22
CA ILE A 126 -10.33 -4.15 -10.84
C ILE A 126 -11.39 -5.25 -10.63
N LEU A 127 -12.67 -4.88 -10.46
CA LEU A 127 -13.77 -5.82 -10.19
C LEU A 127 -13.87 -7.01 -11.18
N PRO A 128 -13.72 -6.82 -12.51
CA PRO A 128 -13.74 -7.95 -13.44
C PRO A 128 -12.60 -8.95 -13.19
N VAL A 129 -11.42 -8.44 -12.80
CA VAL A 129 -10.23 -9.26 -12.53
C VAL A 129 -10.40 -10.03 -11.23
N LEU A 130 -10.93 -9.40 -10.18
CA LEU A 130 -11.27 -10.05 -8.92
C LEU A 130 -12.30 -11.18 -9.11
N THR A 131 -13.36 -10.91 -9.88
CA THR A 131 -14.41 -11.89 -10.18
C THR A 131 -13.85 -13.11 -10.92
N LYS A 132 -12.91 -12.89 -11.84
CA LYS A 132 -12.23 -13.98 -12.55
C LYS A 132 -11.37 -14.81 -11.59
N LYS A 133 -10.60 -14.17 -10.70
CA LYS A 133 -9.75 -14.89 -9.72
C LYS A 133 -10.57 -15.74 -8.75
N ILE A 134 -11.67 -15.20 -8.22
CA ILE A 134 -12.53 -15.93 -7.27
C ILE A 134 -13.13 -17.19 -7.90
N LYS A 135 -13.43 -17.16 -9.20
CA LYS A 135 -13.98 -18.33 -9.93
C LYS A 135 -12.94 -19.39 -10.31
N MET A 136 -11.64 -19.08 -10.20
CA MET A 136 -10.55 -20.00 -10.53
C MET A 136 -10.01 -20.77 -9.32
N HIS A 137 -10.47 -20.42 -8.12
CA HIS A 137 -10.31 -21.18 -6.88
C HIS A 137 -11.60 -21.93 -6.55
#